data_AF-A0A1Z3ND78-F1
#
_entry.id   AF-A0A1Z3ND78-F1
#
_cell.length_a   1.000
_cell.length_b   1.000
_cell.length_c   1.000
_cell.angle_alpha   90.00
_cell.angle_beta   90.00
_cell.angle_gamma   90.00
#
_symmetry.space_group_name_H-M   'P 1'
#
loop_
_entity.id
_entity.type
_entity.pdbx_description
1 polymer ?
#
loop_
_entity_poly.entity_id
_entity_poly.type
_entity_poly.pdbx_seq_one_letter_code
_entity_poly.pdbx_strand_id
1 'polypeptide(L)'
;MSSTKPELKKVAEFIANGDTRGAANYITGTSDFLNVQIKNLSLKLSNKDESVKVPFNDFSALIVGVVRDGKDFREILTADYYYDVKGVANETDQRTRMFNQANYTPVETSYMNLQTSLVQQPRQKMVKSAWSTPYLQSEKNYEMVSLDNNPEPAGVFTTRTFAERNLSGGTNRRAVEFSLKQFLCVSMAEAADSSASDQYVGRDVERFPAGDHNKYLTSCKSCHSVMDGMRGAFAKLDYTNFTTGGATGTYSQMNGDFFNQHGIQQEYNTYSTNFITPATKDILPDLEIRQENSTWYKTRLAYLMKRGDTEAVARGKLDPTLSTIRDPAIANAMAADFSAKKAAFLEDLKANRAVDAYKTQYVAGCLNNLVKANTDVAEQRRLFLICNLDNKKEMSVLYEHYDAYLTAAKTADTEKTRLLGKLVNRGKPAPINLVTPYLEAREELRLFPRNAFDSSTGVAAKMNKGSYPYGFVVSSDNFVNNAVLGSKSTFFGWRGSNAGGGQGVKDFGKMLSQSRRFSQCMAKRVYESVCLKKLESTQYTTLVRLGDRFEAVNYNLKSLYTEVALDPVCGVVKEE
;
A
#
# COMPACT_ATOMS: atom_id res chain seq x y z
N MET A 1 2.89 4.23 -54.47
CA MET A 1 1.60 3.60 -54.07
C MET A 1 0.71 4.67 -53.45
N SER A 2 -0.42 5.01 -54.08
CA SER A 2 -1.36 6.01 -53.53
C SER A 2 -2.04 5.41 -52.30
N SER A 3 -1.85 6.00 -51.14
CA SER A 3 -2.56 5.61 -49.92
C SER A 3 -4.09 5.79 -50.10
N THR A 4 -4.88 4.86 -49.56
CA THR A 4 -6.35 4.93 -49.57
C THR A 4 -6.91 5.82 -48.45
N LYS A 5 -6.10 6.18 -47.45
CA LYS A 5 -6.52 7.07 -46.35
C LYS A 5 -6.58 8.54 -46.81
N PRO A 6 -7.72 9.24 -46.64
CA PRO A 6 -7.86 10.67 -46.98
C PRO A 6 -6.79 11.56 -46.36
N GLU A 7 -6.39 11.27 -45.12
CA GLU A 7 -5.39 12.03 -44.39
C GLU A 7 -4.01 11.94 -45.06
N LEU A 8 -3.64 10.76 -45.57
CA LEU A 8 -2.37 10.56 -46.25
C LEU A 8 -2.34 11.19 -47.64
N LYS A 9 -3.49 11.26 -48.33
CA LYS A 9 -3.62 12.07 -49.55
C LYS A 9 -3.40 13.55 -49.26
N LYS A 10 -4.01 14.06 -48.18
CA LYS A 10 -3.85 15.47 -47.80
C LYS A 10 -2.41 15.81 -47.41
N VAL A 11 -1.74 14.94 -46.67
CA VAL A 11 -0.30 15.06 -46.36
C VAL A 11 0.54 15.08 -47.64
N ALA A 12 0.25 14.20 -48.60
CA ALA A 12 0.97 14.17 -49.89
C ALA A 12 0.76 15.44 -50.71
N GLU A 13 -0.44 16.03 -50.69
CA GLU A 13 -0.72 17.32 -51.33
C GLU A 13 0.12 18.45 -50.71
N PHE A 14 0.17 18.55 -49.38
CA PHE A 14 1.00 19.54 -48.70
C PHE A 14 2.47 19.40 -49.09
N ILE A 15 3.02 18.18 -49.08
CA ILE A 15 4.42 17.92 -49.44
C ILE A 15 4.68 18.25 -50.91
N ALA A 16 3.76 17.88 -51.83
CA ALA A 16 3.91 18.18 -53.25
C ALA A 16 3.93 19.70 -53.53
N ASN A 17 3.28 20.50 -52.68
CA ASN A 17 3.27 21.95 -52.74
C ASN A 17 4.45 22.61 -51.97
N GLY A 18 5.40 21.83 -51.45
CA GLY A 18 6.53 22.34 -50.66
C GLY A 18 6.18 22.69 -49.20
N ASP A 19 4.95 22.48 -48.75
CA ASP A 19 4.48 22.82 -47.40
C ASP A 19 4.63 21.63 -46.42
N THR A 20 5.88 21.25 -46.14
CA THR A 20 6.17 20.14 -45.22
C THR A 20 5.69 20.42 -43.79
N ARG A 21 5.73 21.68 -43.35
CA ARG A 21 5.23 22.10 -42.03
C ARG A 21 3.71 22.01 -41.93
N GLY A 22 2.98 22.43 -42.97
CA GLY A 22 1.53 22.23 -43.06
C GLY A 22 1.16 20.75 -43.03
N ALA A 23 1.93 19.90 -43.72
CA ALA A 23 1.75 18.45 -43.66
C ALA A 23 1.90 17.88 -42.23
N ALA A 24 2.94 18.31 -41.51
CA ALA A 24 3.21 17.88 -40.14
C ALA A 24 2.16 18.42 -39.13
N ASN A 25 1.71 19.66 -39.31
CA ASN A 25 0.64 20.24 -38.50
C ASN A 25 -0.71 19.54 -38.75
N TYR A 26 -1.00 19.18 -40.01
CA TYR A 26 -2.21 18.45 -40.35
C TYR A 26 -2.23 17.08 -39.68
N ILE A 27 -1.17 16.28 -39.82
CA ILE A 27 -1.16 14.91 -39.28
C ILE A 27 -1.23 14.89 -37.75
N THR A 28 -0.56 15.83 -37.07
CA THR A 28 -0.63 15.98 -35.60
C THR A 28 -1.97 16.52 -35.10
N GLY A 29 -2.81 17.04 -36.00
CA GLY A 29 -4.20 17.45 -35.74
C GLY A 29 -5.24 16.35 -35.94
N THR A 30 -4.87 15.20 -36.52
CA THR A 30 -5.78 14.07 -36.77
C THR A 30 -6.06 13.25 -35.51
N SER A 31 -7.16 12.50 -35.50
CA SER A 31 -7.46 11.56 -34.41
C SER A 31 -6.41 10.46 -34.27
N ASP A 32 -5.83 9.99 -35.38
CA ASP A 32 -4.79 8.93 -35.38
C ASP A 32 -3.55 9.34 -34.56
N PHE A 33 -3.22 10.64 -34.51
CA PHE A 33 -2.13 11.14 -33.67
C PHE A 33 -2.39 10.84 -32.18
N LEU A 34 -3.59 11.11 -31.68
CA LEU A 34 -3.93 10.85 -30.28
C LEU A 34 -4.18 9.35 -30.03
N ASN A 35 -5.01 8.73 -30.87
CA ASN A 35 -5.45 7.34 -30.74
C ASN A 35 -4.33 6.31 -30.90
N VAL A 36 -3.24 6.65 -31.60
CA VAL A 36 -2.11 5.76 -31.83
C VAL A 36 -0.84 6.31 -31.20
N GLN A 37 -0.34 7.47 -31.65
CA GLN A 37 1.00 7.93 -31.25
C GLN A 37 1.07 8.28 -29.77
N ILE A 38 0.19 9.19 -29.33
CA ILE A 38 0.21 9.67 -27.94
C ILE A 38 -0.29 8.61 -26.97
N LYS A 39 -1.32 7.83 -27.36
CA LYS A 39 -1.77 6.67 -26.58
C LYS A 39 -0.65 5.66 -26.37
N ASN A 40 0.09 5.28 -27.42
CA ASN A 40 1.19 4.33 -27.27
C ASN A 40 2.31 4.89 -26.37
N LEU A 41 2.66 6.17 -26.50
CA LEU A 41 3.60 6.82 -25.60
C LEU A 41 3.12 6.76 -24.15
N SER A 42 1.86 7.13 -23.89
CA SER A 42 1.30 7.16 -22.55
C SER A 42 1.20 5.77 -21.92
N LEU A 43 0.82 4.75 -22.70
CA LEU A 43 0.75 3.37 -22.24
C LEU A 43 2.14 2.87 -21.82
N LYS A 44 3.19 3.11 -22.62
CA LYS A 44 4.58 2.76 -22.25
C LYS A 44 4.99 3.45 -20.94
N LEU A 45 4.66 4.73 -20.76
CA LEU A 45 4.95 5.45 -19.52
C LEU A 45 4.12 4.95 -18.33
N SER A 46 2.96 4.33 -18.57
CA SER A 46 2.05 3.87 -17.52
C SER A 46 2.44 2.53 -16.88
N ASN A 47 3.40 1.78 -17.43
CA ASN A 47 3.83 0.48 -16.86
C ASN A 47 5.35 0.30 -16.78
N LYS A 48 5.78 -0.75 -16.07
CA LYS A 48 7.21 -1.01 -15.75
C LYS A 48 8.00 -1.52 -16.94
N ASP A 49 7.34 -2.28 -17.81
CA ASP A 49 7.91 -2.94 -18.98
C ASP A 49 8.05 -1.98 -20.16
N GLU A 50 7.55 -0.75 -20.03
CA GLU A 50 7.46 0.24 -21.12
C GLU A 50 6.81 -0.34 -22.37
N SER A 51 5.77 -1.14 -22.16
CA SER A 51 5.02 -1.85 -23.19
C SER A 51 3.71 -1.13 -23.54
N VAL A 52 3.24 -1.31 -24.78
CA VAL A 52 1.88 -0.88 -25.18
C VAL A 52 0.81 -1.91 -24.82
N LYS A 53 1.20 -3.10 -24.33
CA LYS A 53 0.31 -4.22 -24.01
C LYS A 53 -0.35 -4.09 -22.63
N VAL A 54 -0.81 -2.89 -22.30
CA VAL A 54 -1.56 -2.63 -21.07
C VAL A 54 -2.84 -1.85 -21.41
N PRO A 55 -3.93 -2.00 -20.63
CA PRO A 55 -5.16 -1.25 -20.90
C PRO A 55 -4.96 0.26 -20.74
N PHE A 56 -5.75 1.04 -21.48
CA PHE A 56 -5.90 2.48 -21.26
C PHE A 56 -6.41 2.76 -19.85
N ASN A 57 -5.90 3.80 -19.21
CA ASN A 57 -6.05 4.05 -17.77
C ASN A 57 -5.94 5.55 -17.45
N ASP A 58 -6.20 5.94 -16.20
CA ASP A 58 -6.19 7.31 -15.71
C ASP A 58 -4.85 8.05 -15.91
N PHE A 59 -3.73 7.35 -15.70
CA PHE A 59 -2.39 7.85 -16.03
C PHE A 59 -2.26 8.20 -17.51
N SER A 60 -2.73 7.31 -18.38
CA SER A 60 -2.68 7.50 -19.83
C SER A 60 -3.62 8.60 -20.29
N ALA A 61 -4.83 8.66 -19.74
CA ALA A 61 -5.81 9.69 -20.04
C ALA A 61 -5.28 11.09 -19.71
N LEU A 62 -4.59 11.26 -18.58
CA LEU A 62 -3.96 12.53 -18.23
C LEU A 62 -2.93 12.97 -19.29
N ILE A 63 -2.02 12.07 -19.68
CA ILE A 63 -1.00 12.37 -20.70
C ILE A 63 -1.66 12.72 -22.04
N VAL A 64 -2.61 11.91 -22.51
CA VAL A 64 -3.27 12.16 -23.80
C VAL A 64 -4.05 13.48 -23.77
N GLY A 65 -4.75 13.76 -22.67
CA GLY A 65 -5.50 15.01 -22.48
C GLY A 65 -4.61 16.25 -22.51
N VAL A 66 -3.49 16.24 -21.79
CA VAL A 66 -2.51 17.35 -21.79
C VAL A 66 -1.98 17.63 -23.18
N VAL A 67 -1.66 16.59 -23.96
CA VAL A 67 -1.15 16.75 -25.33
C VAL A 67 -2.25 17.21 -26.30
N ARG A 68 -3.47 16.67 -26.17
CA ARG A 68 -4.61 17.09 -26.98
C ARG A 68 -4.86 18.58 -26.83
N ASP A 69 -4.90 19.04 -25.58
CA ASP A 69 -5.25 20.41 -25.20
C ASP A 69 -4.07 21.39 -25.37
N GLY A 70 -2.91 20.91 -25.85
CA GLY A 70 -1.75 21.76 -26.15
C GLY A 70 -1.12 22.43 -24.93
N LYS A 71 -1.29 21.83 -23.74
CA LYS A 71 -0.78 22.35 -22.47
C LYS A 71 0.74 22.09 -22.34
N ASP A 72 1.35 22.75 -21.36
CA ASP A 72 2.74 22.48 -20.98
C ASP A 72 2.84 21.03 -20.50
N PHE A 73 3.68 20.23 -21.15
CA PHE A 73 3.77 18.80 -20.86
C PHE A 73 4.32 18.50 -19.46
N ARG A 74 4.97 19.46 -18.80
CA ARG A 74 5.41 19.32 -17.40
C ARG A 74 4.24 19.19 -16.43
N GLU A 75 3.06 19.68 -16.81
CA GLU A 75 1.83 19.54 -16.01
C GLU A 75 1.47 18.08 -15.74
N ILE A 76 1.91 17.12 -16.57
CA ILE A 76 1.67 15.70 -16.28
C ILE A 76 2.25 15.27 -14.94
N LEU A 77 3.23 15.99 -14.37
CA LEU A 77 3.86 15.66 -13.08
C LEU A 77 3.36 16.52 -11.91
N THR A 78 2.54 17.55 -12.17
CA THR A 78 2.23 18.59 -11.17
C THR A 78 0.78 19.08 -11.17
N ALA A 79 -0.02 18.69 -12.18
CA ALA A 79 -1.40 19.13 -12.34
C ALA A 79 -2.28 18.71 -11.17
N ASP A 80 -3.25 19.57 -10.86
CA ASP A 80 -4.40 19.29 -9.99
C ASP A 80 -5.67 19.08 -10.82
N TYR A 81 -5.56 18.38 -11.94
CA TYR A 81 -6.71 17.96 -12.73
C TYR A 81 -6.44 16.57 -13.28
N TYR A 82 -7.49 15.93 -13.79
CA TYR A 82 -7.41 14.65 -14.46
C TYR A 82 -8.31 14.64 -15.70
N TYR A 83 -8.22 13.61 -16.51
CA TYR A 83 -9.08 13.42 -17.68
C TYR A 83 -9.87 12.13 -17.53
N ASP A 84 -11.16 12.21 -17.84
CA ASP A 84 -12.07 11.08 -17.91
C ASP A 84 -12.54 10.86 -19.36
N VAL A 85 -13.24 9.75 -19.60
CA VAL A 85 -13.81 9.41 -20.90
C VAL A 85 -15.32 9.60 -20.85
N LYS A 86 -15.88 10.43 -21.73
CA LYS A 86 -17.34 10.61 -21.86
C LYS A 86 -17.95 9.60 -22.83
N GLY A 87 -19.25 9.36 -22.71
CA GLY A 87 -19.99 8.47 -23.60
C GLY A 87 -19.71 6.98 -23.32
N VAL A 88 -19.41 6.65 -22.06
CA VAL A 88 -19.15 5.29 -21.59
C VAL A 88 -20.15 4.89 -20.51
N ALA A 89 -20.38 3.59 -20.36
CA ALA A 89 -21.22 3.08 -19.27
C ALA A 89 -20.63 3.49 -17.91
N ASN A 90 -21.49 3.86 -16.96
CA ASN A 90 -21.10 4.29 -15.62
C ASN A 90 -20.14 5.50 -15.61
N GLU A 91 -20.21 6.38 -16.61
CA GLU A 91 -19.45 7.63 -16.70
C GLU A 91 -19.50 8.47 -15.40
N THR A 92 -20.62 8.46 -14.66
CA THR A 92 -20.75 9.22 -13.41
C THR A 92 -20.46 8.39 -12.15
N ASP A 93 -20.13 7.10 -12.28
CA ASP A 93 -19.85 6.25 -11.14
C ASP A 93 -18.41 6.45 -10.64
N GLN A 94 -18.29 7.05 -9.47
CA GLN A 94 -17.01 7.27 -8.79
C GLN A 94 -16.34 5.95 -8.41
N ARG A 95 -17.11 4.86 -8.17
CA ARG A 95 -16.54 3.56 -7.82
C ARG A 95 -15.82 2.94 -9.01
N THR A 96 -16.48 2.90 -10.16
CA THR A 96 -15.86 2.44 -11.42
C THR A 96 -14.55 3.18 -11.69
N ARG A 97 -14.56 4.51 -11.57
CA ARG A 97 -13.35 5.33 -11.79
C ARG A 97 -12.20 5.00 -10.86
N MET A 98 -12.47 4.97 -9.55
CA MET A 98 -11.40 4.97 -8.55
C MET A 98 -10.92 3.56 -8.18
N PHE A 99 -11.74 2.53 -8.39
CA PHE A 99 -11.41 1.18 -7.93
C PHE A 99 -10.97 0.22 -9.02
N ASN A 100 -11.68 0.21 -10.16
CA ASN A 100 -11.47 -0.77 -11.22
C ASN A 100 -11.08 -0.14 -12.58
N GLN A 101 -11.24 1.17 -12.75
CA GLN A 101 -10.92 1.90 -13.99
C GLN A 101 -11.66 1.39 -15.24
N ALA A 102 -12.79 0.69 -15.08
CA ALA A 102 -13.52 0.11 -16.20
C ALA A 102 -14.16 1.16 -17.13
N ASN A 103 -14.24 2.42 -16.69
CA ASN A 103 -14.63 3.57 -17.53
C ASN A 103 -13.64 3.81 -18.67
N TYR A 104 -12.39 3.37 -18.57
CA TYR A 104 -11.39 3.51 -19.63
C TYR A 104 -11.38 2.34 -20.63
N THR A 105 -11.97 1.19 -20.28
CA THR A 105 -12.03 -0.01 -21.14
C THR A 105 -12.61 0.27 -22.54
N PRO A 106 -13.70 1.06 -22.69
CA PRO A 106 -14.28 1.35 -24.00
C PRO A 106 -13.36 2.06 -24.99
N VAL A 107 -12.32 2.76 -24.52
CA VAL A 107 -11.34 3.42 -25.40
C VAL A 107 -10.71 2.42 -26.37
N GLU A 108 -10.38 1.23 -25.88
CA GLU A 108 -9.81 0.17 -26.71
C GLU A 108 -10.90 -0.67 -27.38
N THR A 109 -11.94 -1.09 -26.64
CA THR A 109 -12.92 -2.05 -27.17
C THR A 109 -13.87 -1.45 -28.20
N SER A 110 -14.12 -0.14 -28.12
CA SER A 110 -15.03 0.59 -29.02
C SER A 110 -14.29 1.58 -29.92
N TYR A 111 -12.96 1.55 -29.95
CA TYR A 111 -12.11 2.41 -30.80
C TYR A 111 -12.49 3.90 -30.71
N MET A 112 -12.73 4.41 -29.51
CA MET A 112 -13.25 5.76 -29.31
C MET A 112 -12.27 6.84 -29.79
N ASN A 113 -12.78 7.91 -30.41
CA ASN A 113 -11.95 9.04 -30.81
C ASN A 113 -11.50 9.87 -29.59
N LEU A 114 -10.23 9.78 -29.20
CA LEU A 114 -9.70 10.45 -28.00
C LEU A 114 -9.68 11.99 -28.13
N GLN A 115 -9.75 12.52 -29.36
CA GLN A 115 -9.87 13.95 -29.59
C GLN A 115 -11.19 14.49 -29.02
N THR A 116 -12.28 13.76 -29.19
CA THR A 116 -13.62 14.20 -28.77
C THR A 116 -14.06 13.57 -27.46
N SER A 117 -13.59 12.36 -27.12
CA SER A 117 -14.07 11.58 -25.98
C SER A 117 -13.42 11.91 -24.63
N LEU A 118 -12.26 12.55 -24.58
CA LEU A 118 -11.64 12.94 -23.31
C LEU A 118 -12.27 14.22 -22.74
N VAL A 119 -12.50 14.27 -21.43
CA VAL A 119 -13.03 15.44 -20.73
C VAL A 119 -12.17 15.75 -19.52
N GLN A 120 -11.66 16.98 -19.43
CA GLN A 120 -10.91 17.43 -18.27
C GLN A 120 -11.86 17.59 -17.08
N GLN A 121 -11.46 17.04 -15.93
CA GLN A 121 -12.16 17.16 -14.66
C GLN A 121 -11.32 17.98 -13.68
N PRO A 122 -11.94 18.89 -12.90
CA PRO A 122 -11.22 19.71 -11.95
C PRO A 122 -10.83 18.90 -10.71
N ARG A 123 -9.63 19.15 -10.20
CA ARG A 123 -9.09 18.64 -8.92
C ARG A 123 -8.94 17.13 -8.87
N GLN A 124 -7.72 16.66 -8.71
CA GLN A 124 -7.50 15.23 -8.49
C GLN A 124 -8.14 14.82 -7.17
N LYS A 125 -8.82 13.67 -7.18
CA LYS A 125 -9.55 13.18 -6.01
C LYS A 125 -8.76 12.13 -5.26
N MET A 126 -9.02 12.04 -3.97
CA MET A 126 -8.54 10.96 -3.13
C MET A 126 -9.73 10.16 -2.59
N VAL A 127 -9.58 8.85 -2.48
CA VAL A 127 -10.63 7.97 -1.95
C VAL A 127 -10.32 7.59 -0.51
N LYS A 128 -11.32 7.79 0.35
CA LYS A 128 -11.33 7.33 1.74
C LYS A 128 -12.30 6.15 1.87
N SER A 129 -11.83 5.00 2.37
CA SER A 129 -12.64 3.78 2.58
C SER A 129 -12.82 3.45 4.06
N ALA A 130 -13.96 2.84 4.41
CA ALA A 130 -14.30 2.47 5.80
C ALA A 130 -13.54 1.21 6.22
N TRP A 131 -13.08 1.18 7.47
CA TRP A 131 -12.35 0.06 8.07
C TRP A 131 -13.19 -1.20 8.31
N SER A 132 -14.52 -1.13 8.24
CA SER A 132 -15.44 -2.26 8.50
C SER A 132 -15.57 -3.27 7.35
N THR A 133 -14.84 -3.10 6.25
CA THR A 133 -14.95 -3.91 5.03
C THR A 133 -13.98 -5.09 4.83
N PRO A 134 -13.27 -5.68 5.82
CA PRO A 134 -12.47 -6.88 5.56
C PRO A 134 -13.31 -8.14 5.30
N TYR A 135 -14.57 -8.20 5.75
CA TYR A 135 -15.31 -9.48 5.82
C TYR A 135 -16.49 -9.64 4.84
N LEU A 136 -16.82 -8.63 4.04
CA LEU A 136 -17.92 -8.69 3.05
C LEU A 136 -17.40 -8.86 1.60
N GLN A 137 -16.35 -9.68 1.43
CA GLN A 137 -15.62 -9.85 0.17
C GLN A 137 -16.41 -10.56 -0.94
N SER A 138 -17.58 -11.14 -0.66
CA SER A 138 -18.44 -11.77 -1.66
C SER A 138 -19.49 -10.84 -2.28
N GLU A 139 -19.75 -9.69 -1.66
CA GLU A 139 -20.72 -8.72 -2.15
C GLU A 139 -19.96 -7.47 -2.57
N LYS A 140 -19.85 -7.23 -3.88
CA LYS A 140 -19.10 -6.13 -4.50
C LYS A 140 -19.68 -4.72 -4.21
N ASN A 141 -20.22 -4.48 -3.02
CA ASN A 141 -20.82 -3.23 -2.56
C ASN A 141 -20.00 -2.65 -1.40
N TYR A 142 -18.86 -2.03 -1.73
CA TYR A 142 -18.09 -1.23 -0.76
C TYR A 142 -18.71 0.17 -0.62
N GLU A 143 -18.87 0.65 0.60
CA GLU A 143 -19.25 2.04 0.88
C GLU A 143 -18.01 2.94 0.82
N MET A 144 -18.01 3.91 -0.11
CA MET A 144 -17.01 4.98 -0.11
C MET A 144 -17.31 5.90 1.08
N VAL A 145 -16.33 6.11 1.97
CA VAL A 145 -16.51 7.00 3.13
C VAL A 145 -16.52 8.45 2.68
N SER A 146 -15.57 8.82 1.81
CA SER A 146 -15.60 10.11 1.13
C SER A 146 -14.77 10.12 -0.15
N LEU A 147 -15.13 11.04 -1.04
CA LEU A 147 -14.34 11.43 -2.20
C LEU A 147 -13.99 12.91 -2.06
N ASP A 148 -12.82 13.19 -1.51
CA ASP A 148 -12.35 14.55 -1.27
C ASP A 148 -11.35 14.99 -2.35
N ASN A 149 -11.09 16.29 -2.44
CA ASN A 149 -9.95 16.78 -3.21
C ASN A 149 -8.66 16.25 -2.57
N ASN A 150 -7.74 15.77 -3.40
CA ASN A 150 -6.42 15.38 -2.94
C ASN A 150 -5.70 16.64 -2.39
N PRO A 151 -5.24 16.65 -1.13
CA PRO A 151 -4.53 17.78 -0.55
C PRO A 151 -3.15 18.00 -1.21
N GLU A 152 -2.62 16.99 -1.87
CA GLU A 152 -1.32 17.03 -2.53
C GLU A 152 -1.35 16.43 -3.94
N PRO A 153 -2.03 17.10 -4.90
CA PRO A 153 -2.15 16.63 -6.27
C PRO A 153 -0.83 16.79 -7.04
N ALA A 154 -0.44 15.77 -7.81
CA ALA A 154 0.82 15.74 -8.56
C ALA A 154 0.68 14.98 -9.88
N GLY A 155 -0.33 15.32 -10.68
CA GLY A 155 -0.55 14.76 -12.01
C GLY A 155 -0.54 13.24 -12.00
N VAL A 156 0.32 12.62 -12.81
CA VAL A 156 0.41 11.17 -12.93
C VAL A 156 0.81 10.48 -11.61
N PHE A 157 1.51 11.14 -10.70
CA PHE A 157 1.97 10.52 -9.45
C PHE A 157 0.85 10.20 -8.46
N THR A 158 -0.27 10.89 -8.58
CA THR A 158 -1.47 10.75 -7.74
C THR A 158 -2.58 9.98 -8.43
N THR A 159 -2.28 9.34 -9.56
CA THR A 159 -3.19 8.42 -10.27
C THR A 159 -3.19 7.04 -9.64
N ARG A 160 -4.27 6.29 -9.85
CA ARG A 160 -4.43 4.92 -9.35
C ARG A 160 -3.40 4.02 -9.99
N THR A 161 -3.21 4.14 -11.30
CA THR A 161 -2.23 3.34 -12.03
C THR A 161 -0.81 3.57 -11.51
N PHE A 162 -0.44 4.80 -11.13
CA PHE A 162 0.86 5.04 -10.51
C PHE A 162 0.97 4.41 -9.12
N ALA A 163 -0.05 4.59 -8.28
CA ALA A 163 -0.06 4.05 -6.92
C ALA A 163 0.02 2.51 -6.94
N GLU A 164 -0.80 1.85 -7.74
CA GLU A 164 -0.87 0.40 -7.86
C GLU A 164 0.47 -0.24 -8.22
N ARG A 165 1.16 0.32 -9.21
CA ARG A 165 2.42 -0.25 -9.70
C ARG A 165 3.61 0.06 -8.78
N ASN A 166 3.63 1.25 -8.17
CA ASN A 166 4.82 1.79 -7.51
C ASN A 166 4.75 1.82 -5.98
N LEU A 167 3.55 1.92 -5.40
CA LEU A 167 3.35 2.09 -3.96
C LEU A 167 2.82 0.82 -3.30
N SER A 168 2.45 -0.22 -4.04
CA SER A 168 1.89 -1.48 -3.50
C SER A 168 2.79 -2.28 -2.54
N GLY A 169 4.07 -1.92 -2.38
CA GLY A 169 4.96 -2.62 -1.45
C GLY A 169 6.29 -1.93 -1.22
N GLY A 170 7.07 -2.48 -0.28
CA GLY A 170 8.37 -1.93 0.11
C GLY A 170 8.26 -0.54 0.75
N THR A 171 9.27 0.30 0.53
CA THR A 171 9.43 1.59 1.20
C THR A 171 9.36 2.77 0.20
N ASN A 172 8.52 2.63 -0.83
CA ASN A 172 8.28 3.59 -1.93
C ASN A 172 9.49 3.94 -2.81
N ARG A 173 10.63 3.26 -2.62
CA ARG A 173 11.81 3.29 -3.50
C ARG A 173 11.51 3.10 -4.99
N ARG A 174 10.56 2.21 -5.29
CA ARG A 174 10.07 1.93 -6.65
C ARG A 174 9.46 3.17 -7.32
N ALA A 175 8.80 4.05 -6.55
CA ALA A 175 8.23 5.28 -7.09
C ALA A 175 9.32 6.20 -7.65
N VAL A 176 10.45 6.32 -6.94
CA VAL A 176 11.61 7.09 -7.42
C VAL A 176 12.21 6.44 -8.66
N GLU A 177 12.51 5.15 -8.62
CA GLU A 177 13.10 4.40 -9.74
C GLU A 177 12.33 4.59 -11.04
N PHE A 178 11.03 4.30 -11.03
CA PHE A 178 10.24 4.35 -12.24
C PHE A 178 9.96 5.79 -12.68
N SER A 179 10.01 6.77 -11.78
CA SER A 179 9.95 8.18 -12.16
C SER A 179 11.20 8.61 -12.93
N LEU A 180 12.40 8.23 -12.47
CA LEU A 180 13.64 8.49 -13.19
C LEU A 180 13.67 7.75 -14.54
N LYS A 181 13.25 6.48 -14.57
CA LYS A 181 13.20 5.68 -15.79
C LYS A 181 12.25 6.27 -16.82
N GLN A 182 11.03 6.59 -16.43
CA GLN A 182 9.98 6.98 -17.37
C GLN A 182 10.12 8.43 -17.84
N PHE A 183 10.42 9.34 -16.90
CA PHE A 183 10.42 10.78 -17.21
C PHE A 183 11.80 11.34 -17.51
N LEU A 184 12.88 10.68 -17.06
CA LEU A 184 14.25 11.13 -17.33
C LEU A 184 15.04 10.16 -18.22
N CYS A 185 14.49 9.00 -18.56
CA CYS A 185 15.15 7.97 -19.37
C CYS A 185 16.45 7.48 -18.70
N VAL A 186 16.47 7.47 -17.37
CA VAL A 186 17.62 7.08 -16.56
C VAL A 186 17.25 5.85 -15.73
N SER A 187 17.96 4.75 -15.95
CA SER A 187 17.86 3.55 -15.12
C SER A 187 18.49 3.79 -13.74
N MET A 188 18.14 2.95 -12.75
CA MET A 188 18.75 3.08 -11.43
C MET A 188 20.26 2.82 -11.46
N ALA A 189 20.73 1.95 -12.34
CA ALA A 189 22.17 1.71 -12.53
C ALA A 189 22.89 2.97 -13.04
N GLU A 190 22.26 3.73 -13.95
CA GLU A 190 22.82 5.01 -14.43
C GLU A 190 22.73 6.12 -13.38
N ALA A 191 21.70 6.09 -12.53
CA ALA A 191 21.53 7.04 -11.43
C ALA A 191 22.48 6.77 -10.24
N ALA A 192 22.95 5.53 -10.08
CA ALA A 192 23.75 5.11 -8.93
C ALA A 192 25.03 5.95 -8.75
N ASP A 193 25.30 6.34 -7.52
CA ASP A 193 26.45 7.17 -7.15
C ASP A 193 27.06 6.70 -5.82
N SER A 194 28.19 5.99 -5.89
CA SER A 194 28.92 5.54 -4.68
C SER A 194 29.57 6.69 -3.91
N SER A 195 29.76 7.86 -4.55
CA SER A 195 30.32 9.06 -3.90
C SER A 195 29.28 9.87 -3.12
N ALA A 196 27.99 9.61 -3.32
CA ALA A 196 26.92 10.31 -2.62
C ALA A 196 26.86 9.95 -1.13
N SER A 197 26.28 10.83 -0.31
CA SER A 197 26.08 10.60 1.12
C SER A 197 25.04 9.51 1.37
N ASP A 198 25.32 8.61 2.32
CA ASP A 198 24.41 7.55 2.73
C ASP A 198 23.54 7.92 3.95
N GLN A 199 23.54 9.20 4.36
CA GLN A 199 22.78 9.71 5.51
C GLN A 199 21.27 9.43 5.45
N TYR A 200 20.71 9.29 4.25
CA TYR A 200 19.29 9.02 4.03
C TYR A 200 18.99 7.54 3.78
N VAL A 201 19.99 6.67 3.77
CA VAL A 201 19.80 5.24 3.50
C VAL A 201 19.00 4.60 4.64
N GLY A 202 17.88 3.98 4.27
CA GLY A 202 16.90 3.43 5.19
C GLY A 202 17.42 2.26 6.05
N ARG A 203 16.60 1.92 7.05
CA ARG A 203 16.85 0.87 8.05
C ARG A 203 16.76 -0.56 7.52
N ASP A 204 16.15 -0.74 6.36
CA ASP A 204 15.94 -2.04 5.70
C ASP A 204 17.07 -2.43 4.74
N VAL A 205 18.08 -1.58 4.59
CA VAL A 205 19.27 -1.87 3.77
C VAL A 205 20.34 -2.47 4.68
N GLU A 206 20.89 -3.63 4.32
CA GLU A 206 21.97 -4.28 5.05
C GLU A 206 23.27 -3.46 4.95
N ARG A 207 23.97 -3.26 6.08
CA ARG A 207 25.24 -2.52 6.16
C ARG A 207 26.47 -3.43 6.11
N PHE A 208 26.29 -4.72 6.34
CA PHE A 208 27.32 -5.76 6.23
C PHE A 208 26.83 -6.93 5.37
N PRO A 209 26.56 -6.74 4.06
CA PRO A 209 26.10 -7.82 3.21
C PRO A 209 27.12 -8.96 3.18
N ALA A 210 26.71 -10.16 3.64
CA ALA A 210 27.60 -11.30 3.85
C ALA A 210 28.79 -11.01 4.81
N GLY A 211 28.61 -10.10 5.77
CA GLY A 211 29.63 -9.69 6.74
C GLY A 211 30.60 -8.61 6.25
N ASP A 212 30.49 -8.14 5.01
CA ASP A 212 31.45 -7.19 4.41
C ASP A 212 30.85 -5.79 4.24
N HIS A 213 31.42 -4.80 4.94
CA HIS A 213 31.00 -3.41 4.82
C HIS A 213 31.43 -2.76 3.50
N ASN A 214 32.56 -3.18 2.90
CA ASN A 214 33.01 -2.64 1.62
C ASN A 214 32.02 -2.96 0.50
N LYS A 215 31.35 -4.12 0.59
CA LYS A 215 30.25 -4.48 -0.31
C LYS A 215 29.06 -3.52 -0.20
N TYR A 216 28.73 -3.06 1.02
CA TYR A 216 27.74 -2.00 1.18
C TYR A 216 28.20 -0.69 0.50
N LEU A 217 29.43 -0.23 0.79
CA LEU A 217 29.96 1.04 0.28
C LEU A 217 30.05 1.08 -1.26
N THR A 218 30.40 -0.05 -1.88
CA THR A 218 30.64 -0.12 -3.34
C THR A 218 29.40 -0.50 -4.15
N SER A 219 28.46 -1.24 -3.55
CA SER A 219 27.32 -1.83 -4.28
C SER A 219 25.95 -1.33 -3.80
N CYS A 220 25.63 -1.47 -2.52
CA CYS A 220 24.30 -1.11 -2.02
C CYS A 220 24.13 0.41 -1.91
N LYS A 221 25.13 1.07 -1.34
CA LYS A 221 25.15 2.52 -1.11
C LYS A 221 24.93 3.30 -2.41
N SER A 222 25.49 2.85 -3.54
CA SER A 222 25.46 3.61 -4.79
C SER A 222 24.03 3.87 -5.29
N CYS A 223 23.17 2.85 -5.30
CA CYS A 223 21.77 3.03 -5.67
C CYS A 223 20.96 3.73 -4.56
N HIS A 224 21.18 3.35 -3.30
CA HIS A 224 20.36 3.82 -2.19
C HIS A 224 20.60 5.29 -1.84
N SER A 225 21.82 5.82 -2.00
CA SER A 225 22.14 7.21 -1.65
C SER A 225 21.33 8.23 -2.46
N VAL A 226 21.00 7.90 -3.72
CA VAL A 226 20.15 8.74 -4.58
C VAL A 226 18.67 8.47 -4.30
N MET A 227 18.28 7.19 -4.31
CA MET A 227 16.87 6.81 -4.21
C MET A 227 16.26 7.11 -2.84
N ASP A 228 16.99 6.86 -1.76
CA ASP A 228 16.48 6.98 -0.40
C ASP A 228 16.36 8.44 0.05
N GLY A 229 17.18 9.34 -0.50
CA GLY A 229 16.99 10.78 -0.31
C GLY A 229 15.66 11.25 -0.88
N MET A 230 15.27 10.74 -2.07
CA MET A 230 14.07 11.18 -2.78
C MET A 230 12.78 10.49 -2.34
N ARG A 231 12.84 9.27 -1.77
CA ARG A 231 11.63 8.48 -1.46
C ARG A 231 10.71 9.14 -0.43
N GLY A 232 11.23 10.09 0.35
CA GLY A 232 10.45 10.90 1.29
C GLY A 232 9.26 11.61 0.62
N ALA A 233 9.38 11.99 -0.65
CA ALA A 233 8.30 12.63 -1.41
C ALA A 233 7.01 11.80 -1.46
N PHE A 234 7.13 10.47 -1.33
CA PHE A 234 6.01 9.53 -1.37
C PHE A 234 5.66 9.01 0.04
N ALA A 235 6.23 9.58 1.11
CA ALA A 235 6.08 9.04 2.45
C ALA A 235 4.64 9.04 2.96
N LYS A 236 3.81 9.99 2.50
CA LYS A 236 2.39 10.10 2.86
C LYS A 236 1.44 9.46 1.83
N LEU A 237 1.98 8.66 0.90
CA LEU A 237 1.21 7.95 -0.11
C LEU A 237 1.39 6.43 0.03
N ASP A 238 0.28 5.70 -0.06
CA ASP A 238 0.26 4.25 -0.08
C ASP A 238 -0.75 3.73 -1.10
N TYR A 239 -0.58 2.45 -1.47
CA TYR A 239 -1.54 1.70 -2.24
C TYR A 239 -1.83 0.38 -1.53
N THR A 240 -3.05 0.25 -1.04
CA THR A 240 -3.54 -0.99 -0.45
C THR A 240 -4.48 -1.67 -1.44
N ASN A 241 -4.10 -2.89 -1.85
CA ASN A 241 -4.94 -3.75 -2.67
C ASN A 241 -5.96 -4.44 -1.75
N PHE A 242 -7.05 -3.76 -1.42
CA PHE A 242 -8.23 -4.47 -0.94
C PHE A 242 -8.74 -5.27 -2.13
N THR A 243 -9.03 -6.54 -1.97
CA THR A 243 -9.13 -7.57 -3.03
C THR A 243 -10.16 -7.30 -4.15
N THR A 244 -10.76 -6.11 -4.27
CA THR A 244 -11.48 -5.60 -5.46
C THR A 244 -11.63 -4.06 -5.52
N GLY A 245 -10.69 -3.26 -5.02
CA GLY A 245 -10.73 -1.81 -5.24
C GLY A 245 -9.58 -1.04 -4.62
N GLY A 246 -8.73 -0.44 -5.47
CA GLY A 246 -7.55 0.32 -5.08
C GLY A 246 -7.86 1.72 -4.55
N ALA A 247 -7.10 2.19 -3.56
CA ALA A 247 -7.12 3.58 -3.11
C ALA A 247 -5.97 4.38 -3.75
N THR A 248 -6.31 5.52 -4.35
CA THR A 248 -5.36 6.56 -4.77
C THR A 248 -5.01 7.44 -3.59
N GLY A 249 -3.77 7.31 -3.08
CA GLY A 249 -3.21 8.22 -2.09
C GLY A 249 -4.02 8.27 -0.80
N THR A 250 -3.89 7.25 0.06
CA THR A 250 -4.40 7.31 1.42
C THR A 250 -3.61 8.36 2.22
N TYR A 251 -4.04 9.62 2.20
CA TYR A 251 -3.70 10.52 3.29
C TYR A 251 -4.47 10.03 4.51
N SER A 252 -3.76 9.45 5.48
CA SER A 252 -4.35 9.09 6.77
C SER A 252 -4.68 10.36 7.56
N GLN A 253 -5.73 11.06 7.17
CA GLN A 253 -6.47 11.93 8.11
C GLN A 253 -7.51 11.13 8.89
N MET A 254 -8.01 10.00 8.36
CA MET A 254 -9.13 9.30 9.01
C MET A 254 -8.80 8.67 10.36
N ASN A 255 -7.55 8.40 10.69
CA ASN A 255 -7.22 7.83 12.01
C ASN A 255 -6.47 8.82 12.91
N GLY A 256 -5.62 9.69 12.37
CA GLY A 256 -4.99 10.73 13.19
C GLY A 256 -6.02 11.75 13.70
N ASP A 257 -6.84 12.30 12.79
CA ASP A 257 -7.84 13.30 13.18
C ASP A 257 -9.03 12.66 13.90
N PHE A 258 -9.53 11.48 13.51
CA PHE A 258 -10.62 10.84 14.27
C PHE A 258 -10.20 10.51 15.71
N PHE A 259 -9.02 9.93 15.93
CA PHE A 259 -8.57 9.56 17.28
C PHE A 259 -8.22 10.78 18.15
N ASN A 260 -7.72 11.87 17.56
CA ASN A 260 -7.42 13.10 18.29
C ASN A 260 -8.67 13.97 18.50
N GLN A 261 -9.53 14.10 17.49
CA GLN A 261 -10.77 14.88 17.51
C GLN A 261 -11.83 14.24 18.42
N HIS A 262 -11.77 12.92 18.63
CA HIS A 262 -12.63 12.19 19.58
C HIS A 262 -11.93 11.74 20.87
N GLY A 263 -10.68 12.16 21.14
CA GLY A 263 -9.99 11.87 22.41
C GLY A 263 -9.58 10.40 22.65
N ILE A 264 -9.74 9.53 21.65
CA ILE A 264 -9.55 8.08 21.75
C ILE A 264 -8.08 7.71 22.03
N GLN A 265 -7.10 8.49 21.53
CA GLN A 265 -5.68 8.25 21.85
C GLN A 265 -5.38 8.52 23.33
N GLN A 266 -6.04 9.52 23.92
CA GLN A 266 -5.90 9.86 25.34
C GLN A 266 -6.63 8.83 26.21
N GLU A 267 -7.79 8.34 25.78
CA GLU A 267 -8.51 7.23 26.43
C GLU A 267 -7.76 5.90 26.33
N TYR A 268 -7.14 5.58 25.18
CA TYR A 268 -6.30 4.40 25.00
C TYR A 268 -5.04 4.46 25.87
N ASN A 269 -4.37 5.62 25.94
CA ASN A 269 -3.22 5.81 26.83
C ASN A 269 -3.64 5.72 28.30
N THR A 270 -4.77 6.32 28.67
CA THR A 270 -5.37 6.21 30.01
C THR A 270 -5.73 4.76 30.32
N TYR A 271 -6.28 4.02 29.35
CA TYR A 271 -6.68 2.63 29.52
C TYR A 271 -5.48 1.68 29.65
N SER A 272 -4.48 1.87 28.80
CA SER A 272 -3.23 1.12 28.81
C SER A 272 -2.42 1.37 30.09
N THR A 273 -2.34 2.61 30.54
CA THR A 273 -1.61 3.00 31.76
C THR A 273 -2.36 2.65 33.04
N ASN A 274 -3.69 2.76 33.08
CA ASN A 274 -4.46 2.56 34.32
C ASN A 274 -5.04 1.15 34.48
N PHE A 275 -5.15 0.36 33.40
CA PHE A 275 -5.79 -0.96 33.45
C PHE A 275 -4.91 -2.07 32.88
N ILE A 276 -4.32 -1.89 31.70
CA ILE A 276 -3.47 -2.95 31.10
C ILE A 276 -2.17 -3.09 31.87
N THR A 277 -1.44 -2.00 32.09
CA THR A 277 -0.13 -2.01 32.75
C THR A 277 -0.22 -2.51 34.20
N PRO A 278 -1.20 -2.10 35.02
CA PRO A 278 -1.39 -2.67 36.35
C PRO A 278 -1.92 -4.11 36.31
N ALA A 279 -2.72 -4.50 35.33
CA ALA A 279 -3.18 -5.88 35.21
C ALA A 279 -2.06 -6.87 34.85
N THR A 280 -1.13 -6.49 33.98
CA THR A 280 0.02 -7.35 33.64
C THR A 280 1.17 -7.26 34.62
N LYS A 281 1.36 -6.11 35.28
CA LYS A 281 2.48 -5.89 36.20
C LYS A 281 2.15 -6.16 37.67
N ASP A 282 0.90 -5.97 38.08
CA ASP A 282 0.49 -6.06 39.48
C ASP A 282 -0.49 -7.23 39.72
N ILE A 283 -1.50 -7.43 38.86
CA ILE A 283 -2.52 -8.49 39.07
C ILE A 283 -1.98 -9.90 38.80
N LEU A 284 -1.16 -10.08 37.76
CA LEU A 284 -0.55 -11.39 37.45
C LEU A 284 0.38 -11.88 38.59
N PRO A 285 1.24 -11.03 39.18
CA PRO A 285 2.00 -11.38 40.38
C PRO A 285 1.16 -11.45 41.68
N ASP A 286 0.09 -10.66 41.86
CA ASP A 286 -0.79 -10.73 43.06
C ASP A 286 -1.54 -12.07 43.15
N LEU A 287 -1.78 -12.72 42.00
CA LEU A 287 -2.37 -14.05 41.93
C LEU A 287 -1.41 -15.17 42.36
N GLU A 288 -0.10 -14.89 42.46
CA GLU A 288 0.91 -15.82 42.97
C GLU A 288 1.04 -15.81 44.51
N ILE A 289 0.63 -14.74 45.21
CA ILE A 289 0.95 -14.54 46.64
C ILE A 289 -0.30 -14.16 47.47
N ARG A 290 -1.06 -15.17 47.88
CA ARG A 290 -2.12 -15.16 48.93
C ARG A 290 -3.30 -14.18 48.70
N GLN A 291 -4.38 -14.81 48.27
CA GLN A 291 -5.61 -14.27 47.69
C GLN A 291 -6.45 -13.27 48.51
N GLU A 292 -6.47 -13.33 49.84
CA GLU A 292 -7.29 -12.45 50.69
C GLU A 292 -6.66 -11.07 50.95
N ASN A 293 -5.35 -10.94 50.68
CA ASN A 293 -4.61 -9.68 50.80
C ASN A 293 -4.46 -8.92 49.49
N SER A 294 -4.89 -9.53 48.37
CA SER A 294 -4.80 -8.93 47.05
C SER A 294 -5.54 -7.60 46.98
N THR A 295 -5.01 -6.69 46.17
CA THR A 295 -5.60 -5.37 45.99
C THR A 295 -7.02 -5.50 45.42
N TRP A 296 -7.26 -6.51 44.58
CA TRP A 296 -8.57 -6.85 44.05
C TRP A 296 -9.57 -7.27 45.15
N TYR A 297 -9.19 -8.21 46.02
CA TYR A 297 -10.09 -8.72 47.06
C TYR A 297 -10.45 -7.61 48.06
N LYS A 298 -9.47 -6.82 48.49
CA LYS A 298 -9.68 -5.67 49.41
C LYS A 298 -10.57 -4.60 48.79
N THR A 299 -10.34 -4.24 47.52
CA THR A 299 -11.13 -3.22 46.82
C THR A 299 -12.57 -3.69 46.61
N ARG A 300 -12.76 -4.96 46.26
CA ARG A 300 -14.11 -5.51 46.04
C ARG A 300 -14.88 -5.71 47.34
N LEU A 301 -14.20 -6.13 48.40
CA LEU A 301 -14.79 -6.22 49.74
C LEU A 301 -15.27 -4.85 50.23
N ALA A 302 -14.41 -3.82 50.12
CA ALA A 302 -14.77 -2.45 50.49
C ALA A 302 -15.94 -1.90 49.64
N TYR A 303 -15.98 -2.23 48.35
CA TYR A 303 -17.08 -1.86 47.46
C TYR A 303 -18.42 -2.50 47.87
N LEU A 304 -18.44 -3.79 48.20
CA LEU A 304 -19.65 -4.50 48.62
C LEU A 304 -20.16 -3.96 49.97
N MET A 305 -19.24 -3.69 50.90
CA MET A 305 -19.58 -3.06 52.18
C MET A 305 -20.15 -1.66 52.00
N LYS A 306 -19.59 -0.85 51.08
CA LYS A 306 -20.13 0.47 50.74
C LYS A 306 -21.53 0.42 50.10
N ARG A 307 -21.93 -0.72 49.53
CA ARG A 307 -23.28 -0.95 48.99
C ARG A 307 -24.27 -1.52 50.00
N GLY A 308 -23.86 -1.66 51.26
CA GLY A 308 -24.73 -2.06 52.37
C GLY A 308 -24.64 -3.53 52.77
N ASP A 309 -23.74 -4.32 52.16
CA ASP A 309 -23.46 -5.66 52.66
C ASP A 309 -22.68 -5.57 53.99
N THR A 310 -23.00 -6.42 54.97
CA THR A 310 -22.11 -6.59 56.13
C THR A 310 -20.81 -7.25 55.68
N GLU A 311 -19.70 -7.00 56.36
CA GLU A 311 -18.40 -7.57 55.98
C GLU A 311 -18.45 -9.10 55.86
N ALA A 312 -19.16 -9.77 56.76
CA ALA A 312 -19.35 -11.23 56.71
C ALA A 312 -20.10 -11.70 55.46
N VAL A 313 -21.14 -10.97 55.03
CA VAL A 313 -21.89 -11.27 53.80
C VAL A 313 -21.05 -10.97 52.56
N ALA A 314 -20.30 -9.87 52.58
CA ALA A 314 -19.42 -9.49 51.48
C ALA A 314 -18.26 -10.49 51.31
N ARG A 315 -17.62 -10.93 52.40
CA ARG A 315 -16.62 -12.01 52.38
C ARG A 315 -17.22 -13.34 51.94
N GLY A 316 -18.39 -13.71 52.47
CA GLY A 316 -19.09 -14.93 52.05
C GLY A 316 -19.47 -14.96 50.56
N LYS A 317 -19.62 -13.80 49.90
CA LYS A 317 -19.79 -13.68 48.45
C LYS A 317 -18.47 -13.78 47.68
N LEU A 318 -17.34 -13.43 48.28
CA LEU A 318 -16.02 -13.39 47.64
C LEU A 318 -15.21 -14.67 47.86
N ASP A 319 -15.30 -15.30 49.03
CA ASP A 319 -14.55 -16.49 49.42
C ASP A 319 -14.79 -17.72 48.54
N PRO A 320 -16.00 -17.98 47.99
CA PRO A 320 -16.20 -19.04 47.02
C PRO A 320 -15.34 -18.88 45.76
N THR A 321 -15.06 -17.63 45.36
CA THR A 321 -14.20 -17.31 44.21
C THR A 321 -12.73 -17.59 44.53
N LEU A 322 -12.28 -17.34 45.77
CA LEU A 322 -10.94 -17.72 46.24
C LEU A 322 -10.78 -19.25 46.34
N SER A 323 -11.82 -19.95 46.81
CA SER A 323 -11.80 -21.41 46.98
C SER A 323 -11.72 -22.21 45.68
N THR A 324 -11.97 -21.59 44.51
CA THR A 324 -11.88 -22.23 43.19
C THR A 324 -10.47 -22.37 42.62
N ILE A 325 -9.46 -21.79 43.27
CA ILE A 325 -8.04 -21.92 42.92
C ILE A 325 -7.34 -22.68 44.06
N ARG A 326 -7.67 -23.97 44.24
CA ARG A 326 -7.03 -24.81 45.26
C ARG A 326 -5.92 -25.67 44.66
N ASP A 327 -4.74 -25.06 44.67
CA ASP A 327 -3.43 -25.56 45.09
C ASP A 327 -2.37 -24.91 44.18
N PRO A 328 -1.73 -23.82 44.65
CA PRO A 328 -0.68 -23.13 43.90
C PRO A 328 0.45 -24.07 43.46
N ALA A 329 0.73 -25.15 44.21
CA ALA A 329 1.76 -26.12 43.83
C ALA A 329 1.35 -26.94 42.61
N ILE A 330 0.07 -27.32 42.50
CA ILE A 330 -0.47 -28.06 41.35
C ILE A 330 -0.56 -27.14 40.13
N ALA A 331 -1.03 -25.90 40.29
CA ALA A 331 -1.07 -24.92 39.20
C ALA A 331 0.32 -24.57 38.66
N ASN A 332 1.30 -24.38 39.54
CA ASN A 332 2.70 -24.13 39.16
C ASN A 332 3.36 -25.35 38.51
N ALA A 333 3.08 -26.57 38.99
CA ALA A 333 3.56 -27.80 38.39
C ALA A 333 2.97 -28.03 36.99
N MET A 334 1.68 -27.74 36.78
CA MET A 334 1.01 -27.86 35.48
C MET A 334 1.52 -26.84 34.45
N ALA A 335 1.77 -25.59 34.87
CA ALA A 335 2.33 -24.55 34.00
C ALA A 335 3.79 -24.83 33.60
N ALA A 336 4.59 -25.37 34.52
CA ALA A 336 5.96 -25.81 34.27
C ALA A 336 6.00 -27.04 33.32
N ASP A 337 5.13 -28.04 33.54
CA ASP A 337 5.07 -29.26 32.71
C ASP A 337 4.62 -28.97 31.27
N PHE A 338 3.60 -28.12 31.10
CA PHE A 338 3.14 -27.67 29.78
C PHE A 338 4.23 -26.90 29.03
N SER A 339 4.92 -25.98 29.71
CA SER A 339 6.00 -25.19 29.11
C SER A 339 7.18 -26.08 28.66
N ALA A 340 7.48 -27.14 29.42
CA ALA A 340 8.52 -28.10 29.08
C ALA A 340 8.15 -29.03 27.90
N LYS A 341 6.87 -29.41 27.76
CA LYS A 341 6.43 -30.42 26.77
C LYS A 341 5.78 -29.82 25.52
N LYS A 342 5.45 -28.53 25.51
CA LYS A 342 4.77 -27.81 24.40
C LYS A 342 5.44 -28.07 23.05
N ALA A 343 6.77 -28.02 22.98
CA ALA A 343 7.49 -28.15 21.72
C ALA A 343 7.37 -29.55 21.10
N ALA A 344 7.55 -30.62 21.89
CA ALA A 344 7.45 -32.00 21.42
C ALA A 344 6.03 -32.38 21.01
N PHE A 345 5.03 -31.91 21.78
CA PHE A 345 3.62 -32.12 21.47
C PHE A 345 3.21 -31.44 20.16
N LEU A 346 3.69 -30.21 19.91
CA LEU A 346 3.43 -29.50 18.66
C LEU A 346 4.09 -30.18 17.44
N GLU A 347 5.23 -30.83 17.61
CA GLU A 347 5.89 -31.59 16.54
C GLU A 347 5.17 -32.92 16.23
N ASP A 348 4.71 -33.65 17.25
CA ASP A 348 3.90 -34.86 17.05
C ASP A 348 2.56 -34.54 16.36
N LEU A 349 1.92 -33.45 16.76
CA LEU A 349 0.68 -32.97 16.15
C LEU A 349 0.89 -32.52 14.69
N LYS A 350 2.05 -31.92 14.38
CA LYS A 350 2.44 -31.61 13.00
C LYS A 350 2.69 -32.88 12.18
N ALA A 351 3.29 -33.91 12.75
CA ALA A 351 3.59 -35.16 12.06
C ALA A 351 2.32 -35.96 11.74
N ASN A 352 1.33 -35.96 12.64
CA ASN A 352 0.14 -36.80 12.53
C ASN A 352 -1.10 -36.11 11.93
N ARG A 353 -1.04 -34.80 11.62
CA ARG A 353 -2.16 -33.99 11.06
C ARG A 353 -2.79 -34.52 9.77
N ALA A 354 -2.09 -35.41 9.06
CA ALA A 354 -2.56 -35.98 7.80
C ALA A 354 -3.30 -37.32 7.96
N VAL A 355 -3.21 -37.96 9.14
CA VAL A 355 -3.79 -39.27 9.43
C VAL A 355 -5.31 -39.18 9.54
N ASP A 356 -6.02 -40.00 8.76
CA ASP A 356 -7.47 -39.88 8.60
C ASP A 356 -8.26 -40.21 9.87
N ALA A 357 -7.72 -41.04 10.78
CA ALA A 357 -8.31 -41.27 12.10
C ALA A 357 -8.33 -39.98 12.95
N TYR A 358 -7.25 -39.19 12.89
CA TYR A 358 -7.12 -37.90 13.58
C TYR A 358 -8.06 -36.85 12.97
N LYS A 359 -8.15 -36.79 11.63
CA LYS A 359 -9.14 -35.94 10.95
C LYS A 359 -10.57 -36.34 11.31
N THR A 360 -10.88 -37.64 11.36
CA THR A 360 -12.23 -38.13 11.67
C THR A 360 -12.63 -37.81 13.11
N GLN A 361 -11.73 -37.97 14.07
CA GLN A 361 -11.99 -37.61 15.47
C GLN A 361 -12.06 -36.09 15.70
N TYR A 362 -11.18 -35.31 15.06
CA TYR A 362 -11.18 -33.85 15.12
C TYR A 362 -12.45 -33.24 14.50
N VAL A 363 -12.89 -33.79 13.35
CA VAL A 363 -14.12 -33.38 12.67
C VAL A 363 -15.37 -33.78 13.46
N ALA A 364 -15.41 -34.99 14.03
CA ALA A 364 -16.53 -35.43 14.88
C ALA A 364 -16.64 -34.59 16.16
N GLY A 365 -15.52 -34.26 16.82
CA GLY A 365 -15.49 -33.43 18.02
C GLY A 365 -15.93 -31.99 17.77
N CYS A 366 -15.55 -31.39 16.64
CA CYS A 366 -15.97 -30.03 16.31
C CYS A 366 -17.45 -29.97 15.85
N LEU A 367 -17.89 -30.90 14.99
CA LEU A 367 -19.27 -30.89 14.47
C LEU A 367 -20.31 -31.28 15.55
N ASN A 368 -20.02 -32.23 16.44
CA ASN A 368 -20.94 -32.62 17.51
C ASN A 368 -21.24 -31.49 18.51
N ASN A 369 -20.41 -30.45 18.57
CA ASN A 369 -20.59 -29.31 19.48
C ASN A 369 -21.17 -28.05 18.79
N LEU A 370 -21.26 -28.03 17.46
CA LEU A 370 -21.73 -26.87 16.69
C LEU A 370 -22.99 -27.17 15.86
N VAL A 371 -23.33 -28.43 15.65
CA VAL A 371 -24.41 -28.86 14.78
C VAL A 371 -25.54 -29.47 15.61
N LYS A 372 -26.78 -28.98 15.46
CA LYS A 372 -27.98 -29.73 15.92
C LYS A 372 -28.31 -30.80 14.87
N ALA A 373 -28.90 -31.93 15.31
CA ALA A 373 -29.32 -32.99 14.39
C ALA A 373 -30.14 -32.42 13.21
N ASN A 374 -29.80 -32.81 11.98
CA ASN A 374 -30.40 -32.39 10.69
C ASN A 374 -30.02 -30.99 10.14
N THR A 375 -28.81 -30.50 10.40
CA THR A 375 -28.30 -29.28 9.75
C THR A 375 -27.84 -29.57 8.32
N ASP A 376 -28.12 -28.69 7.37
CA ASP A 376 -27.80 -28.89 5.94
C ASP A 376 -26.28 -28.87 5.64
N VAL A 377 -25.89 -29.53 4.55
CA VAL A 377 -24.49 -29.75 4.12
C VAL A 377 -23.73 -28.44 3.86
N ALA A 378 -24.41 -27.38 3.40
CA ALA A 378 -23.80 -26.07 3.18
C ALA A 378 -23.43 -25.39 4.50
N GLU A 379 -24.31 -25.44 5.50
CA GLU A 379 -24.01 -24.89 6.83
C GLU A 379 -22.98 -25.73 7.59
N GLN A 380 -22.96 -27.05 7.40
CA GLN A 380 -21.88 -27.91 7.90
C GLN A 380 -20.51 -27.55 7.31
N ARG A 381 -20.45 -27.22 6.02
CA ARG A 381 -19.21 -26.72 5.37
C ARG A 381 -18.78 -25.35 5.90
N ARG A 382 -19.74 -24.44 6.16
CA ARG A 382 -19.45 -23.11 6.75
C ARG A 382 -18.89 -23.24 8.18
N LEU A 383 -19.51 -24.08 9.01
CA LEU A 383 -19.09 -24.34 10.39
C LEU A 383 -17.74 -25.10 10.45
N PHE A 384 -17.47 -25.97 9.48
CA PHE A 384 -16.17 -26.61 9.31
C PHE A 384 -15.07 -25.60 8.99
N LEU A 385 -15.33 -24.63 8.09
CA LEU A 385 -14.40 -23.54 7.77
C LEU A 385 -14.12 -22.62 8.98
N ILE A 386 -15.13 -22.35 9.82
CA ILE A 386 -15.00 -21.63 11.09
C ILE A 386 -14.08 -22.37 12.07
N CYS A 387 -14.09 -23.71 12.04
CA CYS A 387 -13.23 -24.53 12.88
C CYS A 387 -11.78 -24.66 12.36
N ASN A 388 -11.54 -24.34 11.08
CA ASN A 388 -10.27 -24.59 10.38
C ASN A 388 -9.41 -23.33 10.17
N LEU A 389 -9.92 -22.14 10.51
CA LEU A 389 -9.13 -20.91 10.48
C LEU A 389 -8.23 -20.82 11.74
N ASP A 390 -6.99 -21.25 11.56
CA ASP A 390 -5.72 -21.27 12.34
C ASP A 390 -5.55 -20.55 13.71
N ASN A 391 -6.55 -19.90 14.31
CA ASN A 391 -6.45 -19.23 15.62
C ASN A 391 -6.87 -20.09 16.83
N LYS A 392 -7.33 -21.33 16.65
CA LYS A 392 -7.60 -22.26 17.77
C LYS A 392 -6.51 -23.30 18.00
N LYS A 393 -5.47 -23.36 17.17
CA LYS A 393 -4.40 -24.37 17.26
C LYS A 393 -3.79 -24.49 18.65
N GLU A 394 -3.48 -23.39 19.32
CA GLU A 394 -2.87 -23.43 20.67
C GLU A 394 -3.87 -23.79 21.78
N MET A 395 -5.13 -23.39 21.66
CA MET A 395 -6.17 -23.70 22.65
C MET A 395 -6.70 -25.12 22.51
N SER A 396 -6.78 -25.66 21.30
CA SER A 396 -7.08 -27.07 21.03
C SER A 396 -5.95 -27.97 21.53
N VAL A 397 -4.69 -27.55 21.37
CA VAL A 397 -3.49 -28.20 21.93
C VAL A 397 -3.52 -28.21 23.47
N LEU A 398 -3.86 -27.08 24.10
CA LEU A 398 -4.07 -27.02 25.55
C LEU A 398 -5.20 -27.96 25.99
N TYR A 399 -6.33 -27.91 25.29
CA TYR A 399 -7.50 -28.72 25.60
C TYR A 399 -7.17 -30.22 25.55
N GLU A 400 -6.56 -30.70 24.47
CA GLU A 400 -6.18 -32.11 24.30
C GLU A 400 -5.16 -32.56 25.35
N HIS A 401 -4.18 -31.70 25.68
CA HIS A 401 -3.19 -31.98 26.72
C HIS A 401 -3.83 -32.09 28.12
N TYR A 402 -4.70 -31.15 28.50
CA TYR A 402 -5.38 -31.17 29.80
C TYR A 402 -6.46 -32.26 29.87
N ASP A 403 -7.13 -32.57 28.75
CA ASP A 403 -8.08 -33.69 28.68
C ASP A 403 -7.38 -35.02 28.95
N ALA A 404 -6.23 -35.26 28.31
CA ALA A 404 -5.41 -36.46 28.53
C ALA A 404 -4.88 -36.53 29.97
N TYR A 405 -4.39 -35.41 30.53
CA TYR A 405 -3.90 -35.34 31.90
C TYR A 405 -5.01 -35.61 32.94
N LEU A 406 -6.17 -34.96 32.80
CA LEU A 406 -7.29 -35.13 33.73
C LEU A 406 -7.90 -36.53 33.66
N THR A 407 -7.87 -37.15 32.47
CA THR A 407 -8.25 -38.56 32.27
C THR A 407 -7.29 -39.50 32.97
N ALA A 408 -5.98 -39.30 32.81
CA ALA A 408 -4.96 -40.09 33.50
C ALA A 408 -5.02 -39.92 35.03
N ALA A 409 -5.36 -38.72 35.50
CA ALA A 409 -5.58 -38.41 36.91
C ALA A 409 -6.95 -38.90 37.45
N LYS A 410 -7.76 -39.59 36.63
CA LYS A 410 -9.10 -40.11 36.98
C LYS A 410 -10.06 -39.05 37.55
N THR A 411 -9.98 -37.82 37.03
CA THR A 411 -10.86 -36.72 37.43
C THR A 411 -12.30 -37.05 37.01
N ALA A 412 -13.28 -36.79 37.88
CA ALA A 412 -14.69 -37.05 37.57
C ALA A 412 -15.16 -36.28 36.31
N ASP A 413 -15.92 -36.94 35.44
CA ASP A 413 -16.30 -36.39 34.12
C ASP A 413 -17.05 -35.06 34.18
N THR A 414 -17.87 -34.85 35.22
CA THR A 414 -18.57 -33.58 35.46
C THR A 414 -17.61 -32.43 35.74
N GLU A 415 -16.54 -32.71 36.49
CA GLU A 415 -15.51 -31.74 36.86
C GLU A 415 -14.52 -31.49 35.73
N LYS A 416 -14.14 -32.56 35.01
CA LYS A 416 -13.37 -32.48 33.77
C LYS A 416 -14.08 -31.60 32.73
N THR A 417 -15.39 -31.81 32.53
CA THR A 417 -16.24 -31.01 31.63
C THR A 417 -16.33 -29.54 32.08
N ARG A 418 -16.38 -29.27 33.38
CA ARG A 418 -16.42 -27.91 33.95
C ARG A 418 -15.10 -27.18 33.77
N LEU A 419 -13.97 -27.84 34.01
CA LEU A 419 -12.62 -27.28 33.92
C LEU A 419 -12.23 -27.01 32.46
N LEU A 420 -12.45 -27.99 31.57
CA LEU A 420 -12.20 -27.85 30.14
C LEU A 420 -13.19 -26.88 29.46
N GLY A 421 -14.44 -26.83 29.93
CA GLY A 421 -15.46 -25.91 29.45
C GLY A 421 -15.17 -24.43 29.73
N LYS A 422 -14.30 -24.12 30.70
CA LYS A 422 -13.80 -22.77 30.98
C LYS A 422 -12.59 -22.39 30.11
N LEU A 423 -11.78 -23.36 29.69
CA LEU A 423 -10.69 -23.16 28.73
C LEU A 423 -11.21 -22.81 27.33
N VAL A 424 -12.34 -23.39 26.91
CA VAL A 424 -12.92 -23.15 25.56
C VAL A 424 -14.17 -22.26 25.60
N ASN A 425 -14.46 -21.64 26.75
CA ASN A 425 -15.54 -20.68 26.95
C ASN A 425 -16.91 -21.17 26.42
N ARG A 426 -17.54 -22.11 27.13
CA ARG A 426 -18.96 -22.44 26.90
C ARG A 426 -19.86 -21.30 27.38
N GLY A 427 -20.03 -20.30 26.52
CA GLY A 427 -20.98 -19.18 26.53
C GLY A 427 -22.02 -19.12 27.67
N LYS A 428 -21.59 -18.84 28.89
CA LYS A 428 -22.45 -18.28 29.93
C LYS A 428 -21.86 -16.96 30.39
N PRO A 429 -22.69 -15.90 30.54
CA PRO A 429 -22.21 -14.59 30.93
C PRO A 429 -21.71 -14.66 32.39
N ALA A 430 -20.39 -14.64 32.59
CA ALA A 430 -19.84 -14.23 33.86
C ALA A 430 -20.04 -12.71 33.98
N PRO A 431 -20.42 -12.17 35.16
CA PRO A 431 -20.70 -10.74 35.34
C PRO A 431 -19.45 -9.84 35.30
N ILE A 432 -18.27 -10.40 35.01
CA ILE A 432 -17.07 -9.64 34.73
C ILE A 432 -16.47 -10.23 33.45
N ASN A 433 -16.96 -9.73 32.34
CA ASN A 433 -16.43 -10.05 31.04
C ASN A 433 -15.21 -9.17 30.81
N LEU A 434 -14.04 -9.59 31.28
CA LEU A 434 -12.76 -8.92 30.94
C LEU A 434 -12.13 -9.52 29.70
N VAL A 435 -12.49 -10.76 29.36
CA VAL A 435 -11.92 -11.52 28.25
C VAL A 435 -12.62 -11.18 26.93
N THR A 436 -13.94 -11.01 26.89
CA THR A 436 -14.61 -10.61 25.64
C THR A 436 -14.31 -9.17 25.25
N PRO A 437 -14.30 -8.13 26.11
CA PRO A 437 -13.83 -6.81 25.71
C PRO A 437 -12.34 -6.80 25.36
N TYR A 438 -11.51 -7.64 26.01
CA TYR A 438 -10.11 -7.84 25.60
C TYR A 438 -10.00 -8.56 24.25
N LEU A 439 -10.82 -9.55 23.96
CA LEU A 439 -10.86 -10.29 22.69
C LEU A 439 -11.53 -9.48 21.59
N GLU A 440 -12.54 -8.68 21.89
CA GLU A 440 -13.21 -7.73 20.99
C GLU A 440 -12.24 -6.59 20.71
N ALA A 441 -11.58 -6.00 21.71
CA ALA A 441 -10.52 -5.02 21.47
C ALA A 441 -9.32 -5.63 20.75
N ARG A 442 -8.96 -6.90 21.00
CA ARG A 442 -7.86 -7.59 20.30
C ARG A 442 -8.24 -7.97 18.88
N GLU A 443 -9.46 -8.43 18.62
CA GLU A 443 -9.97 -8.74 17.28
C GLU A 443 -10.25 -7.45 16.51
N GLU A 444 -10.73 -6.39 17.15
CA GLU A 444 -10.70 -5.03 16.62
C GLU A 444 -9.25 -4.69 16.27
N LEU A 445 -8.28 -4.73 17.22
CA LEU A 445 -6.80 -4.55 17.05
C LEU A 445 -6.16 -5.42 15.95
N ARG A 446 -6.76 -6.56 15.62
CA ARG A 446 -6.29 -7.51 14.60
C ARG A 446 -6.99 -7.29 13.25
N LEU A 447 -8.21 -6.75 13.27
CA LEU A 447 -8.95 -6.22 12.14
C LEU A 447 -8.53 -4.78 11.81
N PHE A 448 -7.75 -4.11 12.66
CA PHE A 448 -7.00 -2.94 12.26
C PHE A 448 -5.94 -3.39 11.24
N PRO A 449 -5.96 -2.93 9.97
CA PRO A 449 -4.72 -2.76 9.23
C PRO A 449 -3.73 -2.13 10.20
N ARG A 450 -2.57 -2.76 10.43
CA ARG A 450 -1.44 -2.08 11.07
C ARG A 450 -1.42 -0.68 10.48
N ASN A 451 -1.66 0.34 11.31
CA ASN A 451 -1.87 1.71 10.86
C ASN A 451 -0.98 1.95 9.64
N ALA A 452 -1.60 1.99 8.44
CA ALA A 452 -0.82 2.00 7.20
C ALA A 452 0.10 3.22 7.19
N PHE A 453 -0.23 4.21 8.01
CA PHE A 453 0.49 5.43 8.32
C PHE A 453 0.62 5.62 9.82
N ASP A 454 1.79 6.08 10.26
CA ASP A 454 2.02 6.58 11.60
C ASP A 454 1.08 7.78 11.89
N SER A 455 0.34 7.73 13.01
CA SER A 455 -0.69 8.72 13.33
C SER A 455 -0.14 10.09 13.72
N SER A 456 1.14 10.17 14.12
CA SER A 456 1.78 11.43 14.51
C SER A 456 2.40 12.17 13.32
N THR A 457 2.95 11.43 12.36
CA THR A 457 3.70 11.98 11.22
C THR A 457 2.94 11.90 9.90
N GLY A 458 1.91 11.04 9.82
CA GLY A 458 1.23 10.70 8.59
C GLY A 458 2.10 9.90 7.62
N VAL A 459 3.28 9.41 8.03
CA VAL A 459 4.19 8.63 7.18
C VAL A 459 3.75 7.17 7.12
N ALA A 460 3.72 6.59 5.92
CA ALA A 460 3.36 5.20 5.72
C ALA A 460 4.27 4.30 6.56
N ALA A 461 3.70 3.46 7.43
CA ALA A 461 4.44 2.63 8.39
C ALA A 461 5.46 1.70 7.69
N LYS A 462 5.20 1.33 6.44
CA LYS A 462 6.14 0.56 5.61
C LYS A 462 7.47 1.29 5.37
N MET A 463 7.49 2.63 5.36
CA MET A 463 8.68 3.45 5.06
C MET A 463 9.84 3.22 6.02
N ASN A 464 9.53 2.85 7.27
CA ASN A 464 10.47 2.70 8.38
C ASN A 464 10.63 1.26 8.86
N LYS A 465 10.16 0.28 8.08
CA LYS A 465 10.48 -1.14 8.33
C LYS A 465 11.99 -1.36 8.17
N GLY A 466 12.55 -2.32 8.90
CA GLY A 466 13.97 -2.67 8.86
C GLY A 466 14.56 -2.94 10.25
N SER A 467 15.63 -3.71 10.30
CA SER A 467 16.29 -4.12 11.55
C SER A 467 17.46 -3.22 11.93
N TYR A 468 18.04 -2.44 11.01
CA TYR A 468 19.21 -1.61 11.30
C TYR A 468 18.80 -0.37 12.12
N PRO A 469 19.23 -0.21 13.39
CA PRO A 469 18.75 0.86 14.26
C PRO A 469 19.22 2.27 13.85
N TYR A 470 20.41 2.35 13.24
CA TYR A 470 21.03 3.62 12.83
C TYR A 470 20.71 4.03 11.39
N GLY A 471 19.82 3.30 10.71
CA GLY A 471 19.35 3.69 9.38
C GLY A 471 18.40 4.88 9.45
N PHE A 472 18.27 5.60 8.34
CA PHE A 472 17.42 6.78 8.28
C PHE A 472 15.94 6.45 8.55
N VAL A 473 15.33 7.24 9.45
CA VAL A 473 13.90 7.19 9.78
C VAL A 473 13.20 8.33 9.05
N VAL A 474 12.24 7.98 8.20
CA VAL A 474 11.38 8.94 7.50
C VAL A 474 10.31 9.43 8.46
N SER A 475 10.34 10.71 8.81
CA SER A 475 9.39 11.34 9.75
C SER A 475 8.45 12.36 9.11
N SER A 476 8.62 12.64 7.82
CA SER A 476 7.81 13.59 7.05
C SER A 476 7.83 13.24 5.56
N ASP A 477 7.15 14.05 4.75
CA ASP A 477 7.19 14.04 3.28
C ASP A 477 8.33 14.88 2.68
N ASN A 478 9.23 15.40 3.52
CA ASN A 478 10.44 16.06 3.04
C ASN A 478 11.36 15.05 2.34
N PHE A 479 11.99 15.49 1.25
CA PHE A 479 12.93 14.68 0.50
C PHE A 479 14.13 15.52 0.06
N VAL A 480 15.27 14.84 -0.13
CA VAL A 480 16.53 15.43 -0.55
C VAL A 480 17.02 14.79 -1.82
N ASN A 481 17.46 15.60 -2.77
CA ASN A 481 18.11 15.15 -3.98
C ASN A 481 19.63 15.13 -3.79
N ASN A 482 20.19 13.99 -3.39
CA ASN A 482 21.64 13.84 -3.29
C ASN A 482 22.35 13.81 -4.65
N ALA A 483 21.62 13.64 -5.76
CA ALA A 483 22.18 13.65 -7.11
C ALA A 483 22.47 15.06 -7.65
N VAL A 484 22.36 16.11 -6.81
CA VAL A 484 22.99 17.42 -7.05
C VAL A 484 24.45 17.47 -6.59
N LEU A 485 24.89 16.46 -5.83
CA LEU A 485 26.24 16.33 -5.31
C LEU A 485 26.98 15.18 -6.01
N GLY A 486 28.24 14.98 -5.65
CA GLY A 486 29.03 13.83 -6.09
C GLY A 486 29.22 13.74 -7.60
N SER A 487 29.42 12.51 -8.08
CA SER A 487 29.67 12.21 -9.49
C SER A 487 28.47 12.48 -10.40
N LYS A 488 27.26 12.62 -9.84
CA LYS A 488 26.02 12.88 -10.59
C LYS A 488 25.57 14.33 -10.64
N SER A 489 26.30 15.24 -9.99
CA SER A 489 25.95 16.67 -9.89
C SER A 489 25.55 17.34 -11.22
N THR A 490 26.20 17.00 -12.34
CA THR A 490 25.88 17.54 -13.68
C THR A 490 25.07 16.59 -14.56
N PHE A 491 24.93 15.32 -14.19
CA PHE A 491 24.37 14.26 -15.04
C PHE A 491 22.89 14.48 -15.39
N PHE A 492 22.12 14.97 -14.42
CA PHE A 492 20.69 15.22 -14.59
C PHE A 492 20.37 16.62 -15.12
N GLY A 493 21.30 17.56 -14.94
CA GLY A 493 21.07 18.98 -15.18
C GLY A 493 19.88 19.49 -14.38
N TRP A 494 19.88 19.26 -13.07
CA TRP A 494 18.85 19.77 -12.16
C TRP A 494 18.80 21.30 -12.20
N ARG A 495 17.60 21.87 -12.18
CA ARG A 495 17.34 23.31 -12.27
C ARG A 495 16.23 23.71 -11.30
N GLY A 496 16.10 25.02 -11.08
CA GLY A 496 15.05 25.58 -10.23
C GLY A 496 15.36 25.54 -8.74
N SER A 497 14.52 26.21 -7.96
CA SER A 497 14.71 26.39 -6.52
C SER A 497 14.61 25.10 -5.70
N ASN A 498 13.99 24.05 -6.24
CA ASN A 498 13.83 22.73 -5.61
C ASN A 498 14.77 21.66 -6.20
N ALA A 499 15.84 22.07 -6.89
CA ALA A 499 16.82 21.14 -7.45
C ALA A 499 17.43 20.20 -6.38
N GLY A 500 17.66 20.72 -5.17
CA GLY A 500 18.27 19.97 -4.05
C GLY A 500 17.29 19.14 -3.21
N GLY A 501 15.99 19.18 -3.49
CA GLY A 501 14.96 18.56 -2.66
C GLY A 501 13.73 19.45 -2.50
N GLY A 502 12.77 18.99 -1.72
CA GLY A 502 11.52 19.69 -1.48
C GLY A 502 10.61 18.93 -0.53
N GLN A 503 9.33 19.32 -0.52
CA GLN A 503 8.33 18.66 0.31
C GLN A 503 7.26 18.01 -0.56
N GLY A 504 7.16 16.69 -0.42
CA GLY A 504 6.10 15.90 -1.03
C GLY A 504 6.23 15.65 -2.54
N VAL A 505 5.27 14.92 -3.08
CA VAL A 505 5.25 14.40 -4.45
C VAL A 505 5.09 15.49 -5.50
N LYS A 506 4.43 16.60 -5.18
CA LYS A 506 4.27 17.71 -6.12
C LYS A 506 5.60 18.42 -6.38
N ASP A 507 6.37 18.70 -5.32
CA ASP A 507 7.72 19.25 -5.45
C ASP A 507 8.67 18.27 -6.13
N PHE A 508 8.52 16.97 -5.87
CA PHE A 508 9.26 15.94 -6.58
C PHE A 508 8.97 15.98 -8.09
N GLY A 509 7.69 16.07 -8.50
CA GLY A 509 7.32 16.20 -9.90
C GLY A 509 7.80 17.50 -10.55
N LYS A 510 7.80 18.61 -9.81
CA LYS A 510 8.39 19.87 -10.25
C LYS A 510 9.91 19.74 -10.45
N MET A 511 10.63 19.11 -9.52
CA MET A 511 12.08 18.89 -9.62
C MET A 511 12.43 18.07 -10.86
N LEU A 512 11.68 16.98 -11.12
CA LEU A 512 11.89 16.15 -12.31
C LEU A 512 11.64 16.93 -13.60
N SER A 513 10.48 17.56 -13.72
CA SER A 513 10.06 18.27 -14.94
C SER A 513 10.91 19.50 -15.28
N GLN A 514 11.60 20.08 -14.30
CA GLN A 514 12.53 21.20 -14.52
C GLN A 514 13.94 20.77 -14.92
N SER A 515 14.29 19.49 -14.76
CA SER A 515 15.62 18.98 -15.11
C SER A 515 15.86 18.98 -16.62
N ARG A 516 17.13 19.10 -17.02
CA ARG A 516 17.50 18.94 -18.43
C ARG A 516 17.21 17.53 -18.94
N ARG A 517 17.38 16.51 -18.10
CA ARG A 517 17.07 15.12 -18.50
C ARG A 517 15.62 14.90 -18.83
N PHE A 518 14.68 15.65 -18.24
CA PHE A 518 13.28 15.56 -18.62
C PHE A 518 13.07 15.95 -20.09
N SER A 519 13.59 17.12 -20.48
CA SER A 519 13.45 17.60 -21.86
C SER A 519 14.08 16.62 -22.86
N GLN A 520 15.30 16.14 -22.55
CA GLN A 520 16.03 15.18 -23.36
C GLN A 520 15.29 13.84 -23.48
N CYS A 521 14.73 13.32 -22.38
CA CYS A 521 14.01 12.05 -22.40
C CYS A 521 12.76 12.13 -23.25
N MET A 522 11.96 13.20 -23.12
CA MET A 522 10.77 13.38 -23.94
C MET A 522 11.15 13.54 -25.42
N ALA A 523 12.16 14.35 -25.71
CA ALA A 523 12.72 14.51 -27.05
C ALA A 523 13.20 13.19 -27.66
N LYS A 524 13.92 12.36 -26.90
CA LYS A 524 14.34 11.02 -27.31
C LYS A 524 13.12 10.14 -27.65
N ARG A 525 12.12 10.10 -26.78
CA ARG A 525 10.92 9.28 -27.01
C ARG A 525 10.16 9.72 -28.26
N VAL A 526 10.04 11.02 -28.50
CA VAL A 526 9.44 11.55 -29.74
C VAL A 526 10.29 11.17 -30.95
N TYR A 527 11.62 11.36 -30.90
CA TYR A 527 12.54 10.96 -31.97
C TYR A 527 12.40 9.48 -32.34
N GLU A 528 12.46 8.58 -31.36
CA GLU A 528 12.38 7.15 -31.61
C GLU A 528 11.00 6.72 -32.14
N SER A 529 9.94 7.45 -31.77
CA SER A 529 8.58 7.21 -32.26
C SER A 529 8.36 7.73 -33.67
N VAL A 530 8.92 8.89 -34.01
CA VAL A 530 8.71 9.58 -35.29
C VAL A 530 9.68 9.06 -36.36
N CYS A 531 10.98 9.02 -36.04
CA CYS A 531 12.00 8.60 -36.99
C CYS A 531 12.17 7.07 -37.07
N LEU A 532 11.53 6.31 -36.17
CA LEU A 532 11.64 4.84 -36.08
C LEU A 532 13.09 4.33 -35.95
N LYS A 533 13.95 5.13 -35.33
CA LYS A 533 15.38 4.85 -35.09
C LYS A 533 15.68 5.04 -33.62
N LYS A 534 16.51 4.18 -33.03
CA LYS A 534 17.04 4.40 -31.68
C LYS A 534 18.05 5.54 -31.70
N LEU A 535 18.06 6.34 -30.64
CA LEU A 535 19.09 7.34 -30.43
C LEU A 535 20.21 6.73 -29.60
N GLU A 536 21.36 6.51 -30.22
CA GLU A 536 22.52 5.88 -29.58
C GLU A 536 23.21 6.85 -28.60
N SER A 537 23.92 6.29 -27.61
CA SER A 537 24.61 7.08 -26.58
C SER A 537 25.67 8.03 -27.15
N THR A 538 26.25 7.69 -28.31
CA THR A 538 27.22 8.51 -29.04
C THR A 538 26.59 9.75 -29.68
N GLN A 539 25.27 9.77 -29.89
CA GLN A 539 24.53 10.88 -30.49
C GLN A 539 24.07 11.91 -29.45
N TYR A 540 24.90 12.15 -28.43
CA TYR A 540 24.57 13.03 -27.31
C TYR A 540 24.26 14.47 -27.75
N THR A 541 24.96 14.99 -28.76
CA THR A 541 24.71 16.35 -29.30
C THR A 541 23.32 16.46 -29.92
N THR A 542 22.86 15.44 -30.64
CA THR A 542 21.48 15.36 -31.16
C THR A 542 20.48 15.33 -30.01
N LEU A 543 20.72 14.52 -28.97
CA LEU A 543 19.84 14.46 -27.79
C LEU A 543 19.70 15.82 -27.11
N VAL A 544 20.82 16.53 -26.91
CA VAL A 544 20.85 17.88 -26.33
C VAL A 544 20.02 18.83 -27.18
N ARG A 545 20.27 18.89 -28.49
CA ARG A 545 19.59 19.77 -29.44
C ARG A 545 18.08 19.52 -29.51
N LEU A 546 17.65 18.26 -29.56
CA LEU A 546 16.21 17.93 -29.56
C LEU A 546 15.56 18.29 -28.21
N GLY A 547 16.30 18.14 -27.10
CA GLY A 547 15.88 18.65 -25.80
C GLY A 547 15.71 20.17 -25.78
N ASP A 548 16.64 20.94 -26.38
CA ASP A 548 16.51 22.40 -26.54
C ASP A 548 15.28 22.77 -27.36
N ARG A 549 15.01 22.04 -28.44
CA ARG A 549 13.81 22.26 -29.26
C ARG A 549 12.54 22.09 -28.43
N PHE A 550 12.48 21.08 -27.57
CA PHE A 550 11.31 20.87 -26.71
C PHE A 550 11.10 22.03 -25.73
N GLU A 551 12.18 22.53 -25.14
CA GLU A 551 12.14 23.72 -24.26
C GLU A 551 11.70 24.96 -25.05
N ALA A 552 12.20 25.14 -26.28
CA ALA A 552 11.88 26.26 -27.15
C ALA A 552 10.42 26.28 -27.63
N VAL A 553 9.78 25.12 -27.78
CA VAL A 553 8.34 25.02 -28.06
C VAL A 553 7.49 25.04 -26.79
N ASN A 554 8.01 25.65 -25.71
CA ASN A 554 7.34 25.79 -24.41
C ASN A 554 6.86 24.46 -23.82
N TYR A 555 7.65 23.40 -23.97
CA TYR A 555 7.29 22.05 -23.53
C TYR A 555 5.96 21.53 -24.13
N ASN A 556 5.52 22.06 -25.27
CA ASN A 556 4.36 21.53 -25.98
C ASN A 556 4.75 20.26 -26.74
N LEU A 557 4.27 19.11 -26.30
CA LEU A 557 4.66 17.82 -26.89
C LEU A 557 4.17 17.69 -28.34
N LYS A 558 2.98 18.21 -28.67
CA LYS A 558 2.44 18.16 -30.05
C LYS A 558 3.35 18.92 -31.01
N SER A 559 3.77 20.14 -30.62
CA SER A 559 4.74 20.93 -31.38
C SER A 559 6.09 20.21 -31.51
N LEU A 560 6.56 19.52 -30.47
CA LEU A 560 7.79 18.73 -30.55
C LEU A 560 7.68 17.60 -31.59
N TYR A 561 6.56 16.90 -31.70
CA TYR A 561 6.34 15.90 -32.75
C TYR A 561 6.48 16.52 -34.16
N THR A 562 5.93 17.71 -34.36
CA THR A 562 6.11 18.48 -35.62
C THR A 562 7.59 18.83 -35.84
N GLU A 563 8.26 19.43 -34.85
CA GLU A 563 9.66 19.85 -34.99
C GLU A 563 10.64 18.70 -35.21
N VAL A 564 10.36 17.52 -34.64
CA VAL A 564 11.16 16.31 -34.84
C VAL A 564 10.91 15.71 -36.22
N ALA A 565 9.65 15.67 -36.69
CA ALA A 565 9.33 15.16 -38.03
C ALA A 565 9.98 16.00 -39.14
N LEU A 566 10.11 17.31 -38.93
CA LEU A 566 10.78 18.24 -39.84
C LEU A 566 12.31 18.29 -39.65
N ASP A 567 12.85 17.56 -38.67
CA ASP A 567 14.27 17.54 -38.42
C ASP A 567 15.01 16.70 -39.49
N PRO A 568 16.09 17.21 -40.09
CA PRO A 568 16.92 16.43 -41.02
C PRO A 568 17.41 15.11 -40.43
N VAL A 569 17.56 15.01 -39.09
CA VAL A 569 18.00 13.78 -38.43
C VAL A 569 16.99 12.62 -38.57
N CYS A 570 15.72 12.91 -38.85
CA CYS A 570 14.74 11.88 -39.20
C CYS A 570 14.93 11.38 -40.65
N GLY A 571 15.48 12.21 -41.55
CA GLY A 571 15.61 11.92 -42.98
C GLY A 571 14.29 11.99 -43.76
N VAL A 572 13.25 12.60 -43.16
CA VAL A 572 11.92 12.77 -43.78
C VAL A 572 11.88 14.01 -44.67
N VAL A 573 12.60 15.07 -44.29
CA VAL A 573 12.81 16.29 -45.08
C VAL A 573 14.27 16.30 -45.53
N LYS A 574 14.53 16.56 -46.81
CA LYS A 574 15.91 16.73 -47.32
C LYS A 574 16.48 18.04 -46.78
N GLU A 575 17.76 18.07 -46.43
CA GLU A 575 18.47 19.33 -46.18
C GLU A 575 18.39 20.17 -47.47
N GLU A 576 17.98 21.44 -47.34
CA GLU A 576 18.05 22.43 -48.42
C GLU A 576 19.48 22.92 -48.62
#